data_AF-A0A7C9GQ25-F1
#
_entry.id   AF-A0A7C9GQ25-F1
#
_cell.length_a   1.000
_cell.length_b   1.000
_cell.length_c   1.000
_cell.angle_alpha   90.00
_cell.angle_beta   90.00
_cell.angle_gamma   90.00
#
_symmetry.space_group_name_H-M   'P 1'
#
loop_
_entity.id
_entity.type
_entity.pdbx_description
1 polymer ?
#
loop_
_entity_poly.entity_id
_entity_poly.type
_entity_poly.pdbx_seq_one_letter_code
_entity_poly.pdbx_strand_id
1 'polypeptide(L)' 'MTRAVRIDFVSDVVCPWCVVGLKSLQTAIANAADVLTAEVHFQPFELN' A
#
# COMPACT_ATOMS: atom_id res chain seq x y z
N MET A 1 -4.91 20.50 -7.23
CA MET A 1 -4.75 20.30 -5.78
C MET A 1 -4.46 18.83 -5.56
N THR A 2 -3.36 18.49 -4.90
CA THR A 2 -3.01 17.11 -4.55
C THR A 2 -3.90 16.63 -3.41
N ARG A 3 -4.53 15.46 -3.58
CA ARG A 3 -5.43 14.88 -2.58
C ARG A 3 -4.62 14.01 -1.61
N ALA A 4 -4.72 14.27 -0.31
CA ALA A 4 -4.17 13.38 0.70
C ALA A 4 -5.04 12.12 0.82
N VAL A 5 -4.42 10.94 0.73
CA VAL A 5 -5.08 9.63 0.81
C VAL A 5 -4.36 8.78 1.84
N ARG A 6 -5.13 8.21 2.76
CA ARG A 6 -4.66 7.18 3.68
C ARG A 6 -4.91 5.80 3.09
N ILE A 7 -3.94 4.91 3.18
CA ILE A 7 -4.03 3.52 2.71
C ILE A 7 -3.66 2.60 3.87
N ASP A 8 -4.65 1.92 4.44
CA ASP A 8 -4.42 0.87 5.42
C ASP A 8 -4.15 -0.46 4.68
N PHE A 9 -2.89 -0.89 4.69
CA PHE A 9 -2.39 -2.07 4.01
C PHE A 9 -2.36 -3.27 4.97
N VAL A 10 -3.32 -4.19 4.80
CA VAL A 10 -3.45 -5.40 5.60
C VAL A 10 -2.56 -6.49 5.03
N SER A 11 -1.64 -7.04 5.82
CA SER A 11 -0.69 -8.04 5.33
C SER A 11 -0.19 -8.99 6.41
N ASP A 12 0.18 -10.20 5.96
CA ASP A 12 0.91 -11.19 6.74
C ASP A 12 2.34 -11.36 6.19
N VAL A 13 3.29 -11.69 7.07
CA VAL A 13 4.68 -12.05 6.75
C VAL A 13 4.78 -13.35 5.94
N VAL A 14 3.87 -14.31 6.10
CA VAL A 14 3.92 -15.59 5.33
C VAL A 14 3.31 -15.48 3.94
N CYS A 15 2.64 -14.37 3.64
CA CYS A 15 1.90 -14.15 2.40
C CYS A 15 2.83 -13.71 1.24
N PRO A 16 3.16 -14.59 0.27
CA PRO A 16 4.02 -14.21 -0.85
C PRO A 16 3.36 -13.15 -1.75
N TRP A 17 2.03 -13.14 -1.82
CA TRP A 17 1.30 -12.15 -2.61
C TRP A 17 1.27 -10.77 -1.96
N CYS A 18 1.43 -10.68 -0.63
CA CYS A 18 1.41 -9.42 0.08
C CYS A 18 2.65 -8.58 -0.26
N VAL A 19 3.83 -9.21 -0.43
CA VAL A 19 5.02 -8.48 -0.90
C VAL A 19 4.90 -8.05 -2.37
N VAL A 20 4.32 -8.90 -3.24
CA VAL A 20 4.06 -8.53 -4.65
C VAL A 20 3.08 -7.36 -4.72
N GLY A 21 2.00 -7.42 -3.92
CA GLY A 21 0.99 -6.37 -3.81
C GLY A 21 1.57 -5.05 -3.31
N LEU A 22 2.41 -5.08 -2.27
CA LEU A 22 3.07 -3.89 -1.74
C LEU A 22 3.95 -3.20 -2.80
N LYS A 23 4.71 -3.97 -3.58
CA LYS A 23 5.57 -3.42 -4.64
C LYS A 23 4.75 -2.78 -5.76
N SER A 24 3.65 -3.42 -6.15
CA SER A 24 2.69 -2.87 -7.12
C SER A 24 2.03 -1.59 -6.60
N LEU A 25 1.63 -1.56 -5.33
CA LEU A 25 1.07 -0.39 -4.67
C LEU A 25 2.06 0.78 -4.63
N GLN A 26 3.31 0.53 -4.25
CA GLN A 26 4.37 1.55 -4.25
C GLN A 26 4.60 2.13 -5.65
N THR A 27 4.55 1.29 -6.68
CA THR A 27 4.65 1.72 -8.08
C THR A 27 3.47 2.60 -8.47
N ALA A 28 2.25 2.21 -8.10
CA ALA A 28 1.04 3.00 -8.38
C ALA A 28 1.06 4.36 -7.67
N ILE A 29 1.52 4.42 -6.42
CA ILE A 29 1.67 5.68 -5.66
C ILE A 29 2.68 6.60 -6.36
N ALA A 30 3.82 6.07 -6.81
CA ALA A 30 4.81 6.86 -7.53
C ALA A 30 4.26 7.42 -8.86
N ASN A 31 3.47 6.62 -9.59
CA ASN A 31 2.85 7.03 -10.84
C ASN A 31 1.74 8.08 -10.66
N ALA A 32 1.14 8.17 -9.47
CA ALA A 32 0.04 9.09 -9.15
C ALA A 32 0.47 10.30 -8.31
N ALA A 33 1.78 10.54 -8.18
CA ALA A 33 2.32 11.59 -7.31
C ALA A 33 1.95 13.02 -7.73
N ASP A 34 1.48 13.22 -8.97
CA ASP A 34 0.98 14.49 -9.50
C ASP A 34 -0.44 14.82 -9.02
N VAL A 35 -1.24 13.80 -8.67
CA VAL A 35 -2.65 13.95 -8.29
C VAL A 35 -2.92 13.66 -6.81
N LEU A 36 -2.08 12.88 -6.15
CA LEU A 36 -2.28 12.51 -4.74
C LEU A 36 -0.99 12.39 -3.95
N THR A 37 -1.14 12.46 -2.65
CA THR A 37 -0.10 12.09 -1.67
C THR A 37 -0.66 10.96 -0.82
N ALA A 38 0.05 9.83 -0.77
CA ALA A 38 -0.40 8.64 -0.06
C ALA A 38 0.39 8.45 1.25
N GLU A 39 -0.32 8.15 2.32
CA GLU A 39 0.24 7.67 3.58
C GLU A 39 -0.16 6.21 3.77
N VAL A 40 0.83 5.32 3.83
CA VAL A 40 0.61 3.87 3.94
C VAL A 40 0.78 3.44 5.39
N HIS A 41 -0.25 2.81 5.95
CA HIS A 41 -0.25 2.25 7.30
C HIS A 41 -0.38 0.74 7.24
N PHE A 42 0.53 0.05 7.90
CA PHE A 42 0.52 -1.40 7.93
C PHE A 42 -0.41 -1.91 9.03
N GLN A 43 -1.32 -2.80 8.65
CA GLN A 43 -2.20 -3.51 9.56
C GLN A 43 -1.79 -4.99 9.57
N PRO A 44 -1.42 -5.55 10.74
CA PRO A 44 -1.02 -6.94 10.83
C PRO A 44 -2.21 -7.85 10.54
N PHE A 45 -1.94 -8.94 9.84
CA PHE A 45 -2.89 -10.01 9.59
C PHE A 45 -2.18 -11.35 9.74
N GLU A 46 -2.92 -12.35 10.21
CA GLU A 46 -2.48 -13.74 10.25
C GLU A 46 -3.38 -14.54 9.30
N LEU A 47 -2.80 -15.08 8.24
CA LEU A 47 -3.41 -16.08 7.38
C LEU A 47 -3.41 -17.40 8.16
N ASN A 48 -4.45 -17.64 8.98
CA ASN A 48 -4.99 -18.94 9.45
C ASN A 48 -6.00 -18.69 10.58
#